data_AF-A0A739CV89-F1
#
_entry.id   AF-A0A739CV89-F1
#
_cell.length_a   1.000
_cell.length_b   1.000
_cell.length_c   1.000
_cell.angle_alpha   90.00
_cell.angle_beta   90.00
_cell.angle_gamma   90.00
#
_symmetry.space_group_name_H-M   'P 1'
#
loop_
_entity.id
_entity.type
_entity.pdbx_description
1 polymer ?
#
loop_
_entity_poly.entity_id
_entity_poly.type
_entity_poly.pdbx_seq_one_letter_code
_entity_poly.pdbx_strand_id
1 'polypeptide(L)'
;MPTLKNLKISETAAMKRLDRALVKKHQQVRRFRAGSAEAKQYGRFYIVDTEAEQIIATADEITTWMKTENVIKDYEFVEGEGKPGYENRSLT
;
A
#
# COMPACT_ATOMS: atom_id res chain seq x y z
N MET A 1 -0.91 -29.18 -10.50
CA MET A 1 -0.41 -27.79 -10.54
C MET A 1 -0.16 -27.34 -9.11
N PRO A 2 1.03 -26.86 -8.73
CA PRO A 2 1.24 -26.36 -7.38
C PRO A 2 0.35 -25.12 -7.18
N THR A 3 -0.55 -25.19 -6.20
CA THR A 3 -1.26 -24.01 -5.70
C THR A 3 -0.23 -22.98 -5.26
N LEU A 4 -0.18 -21.84 -5.93
CA LEU A 4 0.59 -20.68 -5.48
C LEU A 4 0.13 -20.38 -4.05
N LYS A 5 1.01 -20.64 -3.08
CA LYS A 5 0.74 -20.26 -1.69
C LYS A 5 0.76 -18.74 -1.67
N ASN A 6 -0.39 -18.13 -1.41
CA ASN A 6 -0.45 -16.69 -1.20
C ASN A 6 0.46 -16.33 -0.02
N LEU A 7 1.47 -15.51 -0.27
CA LEU A 7 2.45 -15.11 0.72
C LEU A 7 1.97 -13.82 1.40
N LYS A 8 1.71 -13.92 2.70
CA LYS A 8 1.32 -12.78 3.53
C LYS A 8 2.55 -11.96 3.89
N ILE A 9 2.52 -10.66 3.62
CA ILE A 9 3.55 -9.70 4.06
C ILE A 9 2.93 -8.72 5.06
N SER A 10 3.66 -8.35 6.12
CA SER A 10 3.14 -7.37 7.08
C SER A 10 3.10 -5.96 6.47
N GLU A 11 2.17 -5.12 6.92
CA GLU A 11 2.05 -3.70 6.53
C GLU A 11 3.41 -2.97 6.68
N THR A 12 4.14 -3.22 7.77
CA THR A 12 5.47 -2.64 8.00
C THR A 12 6.50 -3.12 6.96
N ALA A 13 6.49 -4.39 6.59
CA ALA A 13 7.40 -4.91 5.57
C ALA A 13 7.05 -4.34 4.19
N ALA A 14 5.76 -4.25 3.88
CA ALA A 14 5.23 -3.66 2.67
C ALA A 14 5.62 -2.18 2.52
N MET A 15 5.40 -1.36 3.56
CA MET A 15 5.85 0.04 3.60
C MET A 15 7.36 0.17 3.36
N LYS A 16 8.18 -0.62 4.08
CA LYS A 16 9.65 -0.58 3.91
C LYS A 16 10.10 -0.94 2.50
N ARG A 17 9.42 -1.89 1.86
CA ARG A 17 9.74 -2.26 0.46
C ARG A 17 9.34 -1.14 -0.49
N LEU A 18 8.17 -0.54 -0.28
CA LEU A 18 7.69 0.58 -1.11
C LEU A 18 8.59 1.81 -0.95
N ASP A 19 8.96 2.18 0.27
CA ASP A 19 9.92 3.28 0.54
C ASP A 19 11.22 3.09 -0.24
N ARG A 20 11.79 1.88 -0.23
CA ARG A 20 13.03 1.59 -0.98
C ARG A 20 12.90 1.81 -2.48
N ALA A 21 11.72 1.56 -3.05
CA ALA A 21 11.47 1.83 -4.47
C ALA A 21 11.34 3.33 -4.74
N LEU A 22 10.73 4.07 -3.82
CA LEU A 22 10.44 5.50 -3.94
C LEU A 22 11.65 6.41 -3.65
N VAL A 23 12.66 5.95 -2.90
CA VAL A 23 13.88 6.71 -2.60
C VAL A 23 14.55 7.28 -3.85
N LYS A 24 14.56 6.52 -4.97
CA LYS A 24 15.15 6.98 -6.24
C LYS A 24 14.40 8.14 -6.91
N LYS A 25 13.16 8.39 -6.48
CA LYS A 25 12.29 9.46 -6.96
C LYS A 25 12.17 10.61 -5.94
N HIS A 26 13.03 10.62 -4.92
CA HIS A 26 12.94 11.55 -3.80
C HIS A 26 11.59 11.51 -3.08
N GLN A 27 10.98 10.33 -2.99
CA GLN A 27 9.65 10.15 -2.41
C GLN A 27 9.68 9.22 -1.19
N GLN A 28 8.74 9.41 -0.26
CA GLN A 28 8.61 8.61 0.95
C GLN A 28 7.15 8.34 1.28
N VAL A 29 6.84 7.10 1.69
CA VAL A 29 5.55 6.73 2.26
C VAL A 29 5.50 7.13 3.74
N ARG A 30 4.40 7.76 4.12
CA ARG A 30 4.08 8.09 5.51
C ARG A 30 2.65 7.68 5.81
N ARG A 31 2.29 7.76 7.09
CA ARG A 31 0.94 7.46 7.58
C ARG A 31 0.39 8.63 8.36
N PHE A 32 -0.89 8.89 8.20
CA PHE A 32 -1.59 9.78 9.11
C PHE A 32 -1.76 9.10 10.47
N ARG A 33 -2.04 9.91 11.49
CA ARG A 33 -2.38 9.38 12.81
C ARG A 33 -3.70 8.60 12.71
N ALA A 34 -3.74 7.41 13.29
CA ALA A 34 -4.96 6.60 13.32
C ALA A 34 -6.14 7.40 13.91
N GLY A 35 -7.26 7.42 13.19
CA GLY A 35 -8.49 8.11 13.58
C GLY A 35 -8.49 9.63 13.36
N SER A 36 -7.43 10.22 12.79
CA SER A 36 -7.42 11.65 12.46
C SER A 36 -8.42 12.01 11.35
N ALA A 37 -8.75 13.30 11.23
CA ALA A 37 -9.65 13.77 10.18
C ALA A 37 -9.06 13.52 8.79
N GLU A 38 -7.75 13.74 8.64
CA GLU A 38 -7.00 13.49 7.41
C GLU A 38 -7.02 12.02 7.03
N ALA A 39 -6.82 11.12 8.01
CA ALA A 39 -6.89 9.68 7.76
C ALA A 39 -8.28 9.23 7.27
N LYS A 40 -9.35 9.90 7.70
CA LYS A 40 -10.72 9.62 7.24
C LYS A 40 -11.03 10.24 5.88
N GLN A 41 -10.39 11.35 5.54
CA GLN A 41 -10.66 12.11 4.32
C GLN A 41 -9.79 11.67 3.13
N TYR A 42 -8.51 11.37 3.38
CA TYR A 42 -7.51 11.09 2.35
C TYR A 42 -6.99 9.64 2.41
N GLY A 43 -7.46 8.87 3.39
CA GLY A 43 -6.99 7.53 3.66
C GLY A 43 -5.78 7.49 4.59
N ARG A 44 -5.39 6.28 5.00
CA ARG A 44 -4.39 6.06 6.08
C ARG A 44 -2.97 6.44 5.69
N PHE A 45 -2.62 6.31 4.42
CA PHE A 45 -1.26 6.47 3.92
C PHE A 45 -1.16 7.61 2.91
N TYR A 46 0.03 8.17 2.81
CA TYR A 46 0.34 9.19 1.82
C TYR A 46 1.79 9.10 1.39
N ILE A 47 2.08 9.59 0.18
CA ILE A 47 3.43 9.76 -0.33
C ILE A 47 3.76 11.25 -0.33
N VAL A 48 4.93 11.58 0.18
CA VAL A 48 5.49 12.93 0.17
C VAL A 48 6.69 12.98 -0.77
N ASP A 49 6.78 14.05 -1.57
CA ASP A 49 8.02 14.46 -2.21
C ASP A 49 8.93 15.08 -1.14
N THR A 50 10.09 14.49 -0.93
CA THR A 50 11.03 14.86 0.13
C THR A 50 11.84 16.11 -0.19
N GLU A 51 11.90 16.55 -1.45
CA GLU A 51 12.58 17.79 -1.83
C GLU A 51 11.65 19.00 -1.68
N ALA A 52 10.39 18.86 -2.10
CA ALA A 52 9.39 19.91 -2.02
C ALA A 52 8.59 19.91 -0.70
N GLU A 53 8.72 18.86 0.12
CA GLU A 53 7.92 18.60 1.32
C GLU A 53 6.39 18.61 1.06
N GLN A 54 5.97 18.13 -0.10
CA GLN A 54 4.58 18.16 -0.55
C GLN A 54 3.98 16.76 -0.66
N ILE A 55 2.71 16.62 -0.26
CA ILE A 55 1.95 15.39 -0.48
C ILE A 55 1.61 15.29 -1.96
N ILE A 56 2.01 14.17 -2.58
CA ILE A 56 1.78 13.92 -4.01
C ILE A 56 0.77 12.80 -4.26
N ALA A 57 0.51 11.94 -3.26
CA ALA A 57 -0.48 10.88 -3.34
C ALA A 57 -1.02 10.51 -1.96
N THR A 58 -2.27 10.05 -1.92
CA THR A 58 -2.96 9.57 -0.70
C THR A 58 -3.75 8.31 -1.02
N ALA A 59 -3.86 7.37 -0.07
CA ALA A 59 -4.61 6.13 -0.24
C ALA A 59 -4.94 5.47 1.10
N ASP A 60 -6.03 4.69 1.13
CA ASP A 60 -6.36 3.81 2.24
C ASP A 60 -5.45 2.59 2.34
N GLU A 61 -5.00 2.07 1.19
CA GLU A 61 -4.20 0.86 1.05
C GLU A 61 -2.93 1.12 0.22
N ILE A 62 -1.77 0.64 0.68
CA ILE A 62 -0.48 0.76 -0.03
C ILE A 62 -0.34 -0.25 -1.16
N THR A 63 -1.14 -1.32 -1.18
CA THR A 63 -1.09 -2.38 -2.21
C THR A 63 -1.15 -1.83 -3.64
N THR A 64 -1.95 -0.79 -3.89
CA THR A 64 -2.04 -0.16 -5.21
C THR A 64 -0.71 0.42 -5.65
N TRP A 65 -0.03 1.18 -4.78
CA TRP A 65 1.30 1.73 -5.08
C TRP A 65 2.36 0.64 -5.20
N MET A 66 2.28 -0.40 -4.37
CA MET A 66 3.22 -1.52 -4.47
C MET A 66 3.13 -2.24 -5.81
N LYS A 67 1.94 -2.36 -6.40
CA LYS A 67 1.76 -2.93 -7.75
C LYS A 67 2.31 -2.00 -8.82
N THR A 68 2.00 -0.70 -8.74
CA THR A 68 2.51 0.31 -9.68
C THR A 68 4.03 0.37 -9.70
N GLU A 69 4.66 0.30 -8.53
CA GLU A 69 6.12 0.31 -8.39
C GLU A 69 6.75 -1.08 -8.58
N ASN A 70 5.96 -2.12 -8.91
CA ASN A 70 6.40 -3.50 -9.09
C ASN A 70 7.18 -4.07 -7.89
N VAL A 71 6.75 -3.70 -6.68
CA VAL A 71 7.38 -4.03 -5.39
C VAL A 71 6.82 -5.31 -4.77
N ILE A 72 5.60 -5.68 -5.16
CA ILE A 72 4.89 -6.88 -4.68
C ILE A 72 4.60 -7.81 -5.86
N LYS A 73 4.67 -9.12 -5.64
CA LYS A 73 4.27 -10.13 -6.64
C LYS A 73 2.77 -10.37 -6.61
N ASP A 74 2.21 -10.92 -7.69
CA ASP A 74 0.78 -11.21 -7.79
C ASP A 74 0.28 -12.22 -6.73
N TYR A 75 1.18 -13.03 -6.18
CA TYR A 75 0.88 -13.99 -5.12
C TYR A 75 1.17 -13.45 -3.70
N GLU A 76 1.64 -12.21 -3.56
CA GLU A 76 1.87 -11.56 -2.27
C GLU A 76 0.70 -10.63 -1.91
N PHE A 77 0.36 -10.55 -0.62
CA PHE A 77 -0.68 -9.62 -0.14
C PHE A 77 -0.30 -9.00 1.20
N VAL A 78 -0.65 -7.73 1.39
CA VAL A 78 -0.38 -6.98 2.61
C VAL A 78 -1.38 -7.36 3.70
N GLU A 79 -0.89 -7.70 4.88
CA GLU A 79 -1.71 -7.98 6.05
C GLU A 79 -2.54 -6.75 6.44
N GLY A 80 -3.85 -6.95 6.58
CA GLY A 80 -4.78 -5.88 6.96
C GLY A 80 -5.30 -5.07 5.78
N GLU A 81 -4.78 -5.29 4.57
CA GLU A 81 -5.34 -4.81 3.32
C GLU A 81 -6.12 -5.96 2.66
N GLY A 82 -7.29 -5.65 2.11
CA GLY A 82 -8.17 -6.68 1.54
C GLY A 82 -7.43 -7.47 0.46
N LYS A 83 -7.67 -8.79 0.37
CA LYS A 83 -7.15 -9.58 -0.76
C LYS A 83 -7.55 -8.89 -2.06
N PRO A 84 -6.62 -8.63 -3.00
CA PRO A 84 -7.04 -8.26 -4.34
C PRO A 84 -7.74 -9.47 -4.97
N GLY A 85 -9.07 -9.47 -4.98
CA GLY A 85 -9.89 -10.42 -5.71
C GLY A 85 -10.00 -11.82 -5.10
N TYR A 86 -10.87 -11.98 -4.12
CA TYR A 86 -12.06 -12.78 -4.38
C TYR A 86 -13.24 -11.83 -4.17
N GLU A 87 -13.74 -11.28 -5.26
CA GLU A 87 -15.11 -10.77 -5.29
C GLU A 87 -15.99 -11.84 -4.65
N ASN A 88 -16.76 -11.47 -3.63
CA ASN A 88 -17.99 -12.20 -3.37
C ASN A 88 -18.81 -12.06 -4.65
N ARG A 89 -18.73 -13.06 -5.53
CA ARG A 89 -19.82 -13.39 -6.43
C ARG A 89 -21.05 -13.55 -5.54
N SER A 90 -21.94 -12.56 -5.63
CA SER A 90 -23.38 -12.57 -5.40
C SER A 90 -23.92 -13.43 -4.25
N LEU A 91 -24.60 -12.80 -3.28
CA LEU A 91 -25.79 -13.24 -2.52
C LEU A 91 -26.03 -12.06 -1.54
N THR A 92 -27.01 -11.16 -1.66
CA THR A 92 -28.43 -11.27 -2.04
C THR A 92 -28.90 -9.90 -2.55
#